data_AF-A0A1E7N1Y8-F1
#
_entry.id   AF-A0A1E7N1Y8-F1
#
_cell.length_a   1.000
_cell.length_b   1.000
_cell.length_c   1.000
_cell.angle_alpha   90.00
_cell.angle_beta   90.00
_cell.angle_gamma   90.00
#
_symmetry.space_group_name_H-M   'P 1'
#
loop_
_entity.id
_entity.type
_entity.pdbx_description
1 polymer ?
#
loop_
_entity_poly.entity_id
_entity_poly.type
_entity_poly.pdbx_seq_one_letter_code
_entity_poly.pdbx_strand_id
1 'polypeptide(L)' 'MNDPNTHEQAAAIRKARFGALPERVVFEDMVEEKAVLPTYPAADTLDPDALAIRFSCLAADLGL' A
#
# COMPACT_ATOMS: atom_id res chain seq x y z
N MET A 1 0.20 -30.58 -19.14
CA MET A 1 -0.72 -31.53 -18.46
C MET A 1 -1.65 -30.68 -17.60
N ASN A 2 -2.87 -30.43 -18.08
CA ASN A 2 -3.88 -29.61 -17.38
C ASN A 2 -5.15 -30.47 -17.30
N ASP A 3 -5.15 -31.41 -16.35
CA ASP A 3 -6.31 -32.25 -16.08
C ASP A 3 -7.11 -31.58 -14.95
N PRO A 4 -8.40 -31.21 -15.17
CA PRO A 4 -9.26 -30.64 -14.13
C PRO A 4 -9.31 -31.51 -12.86
N ASN A 5 -9.23 -32.84 -12.98
CA ASN A 5 -9.20 -33.75 -11.82
C ASN A 5 -7.98 -33.52 -10.92
N THR A 6 -6.84 -33.12 -11.49
CA THR A 6 -5.63 -32.85 -10.70
C THR A 6 -5.79 -31.57 -9.88
N HIS A 7 -6.46 -30.56 -10.43
CA HIS A 7 -6.73 -29.29 -9.75
C HIS A 7 -7.72 -29.46 -8.60
N GLU A 8 -8.78 -30.24 -8.81
CA GLU A 8 -9.78 -30.55 -7.78
C GLU A 8 -9.18 -31.33 -6.61
N GLN A 9 -8.35 -32.35 -6.88
CA GLN A 9 -7.63 -33.09 -5.84
C GLN A 9 -6.70 -32.19 -5.04
N ALA A 10 -5.94 -31.32 -5.71
CA ALA A 10 -5.07 -30.37 -5.03
C ALA A 10 -5.89 -29.37 -4.17
N ALA A 11 -7.08 -28.95 -4.64
CA ALA A 11 -7.98 -28.09 -3.87
C ALA A 11 -8.54 -28.80 -2.62
N ALA A 12 -8.90 -30.09 -2.73
CA ALA A 12 -9.35 -30.90 -1.60
C ALA A 12 -8.27 -31.05 -0.52
N ILE A 13 -7.02 -31.32 -0.92
CA ILE A 13 -5.87 -31.41 0.00
C ILE A 13 -5.65 -30.07 0.72
N ARG A 14 -5.73 -28.94 0.00
CA ARG A 14 -5.61 -27.60 0.63
C ARG A 14 -6.75 -27.36 1.62
N LYS A 15 -8.00 -27.67 1.26
CA LYS A 15 -9.15 -27.49 2.15
C LYS A 15 -9.06 -28.37 3.40
N ALA A 16 -8.57 -29.60 3.28
CA ALA A 16 -8.34 -30.48 4.43
C ALA A 16 -7.22 -29.94 5.34
N ARG A 17 -6.18 -29.32 4.77
CA ARG A 17 -5.05 -28.75 5.52
C ARG A 17 -5.35 -27.41 6.17
N PHE A 18 -6.09 -26.54 5.50
CA PHE A 18 -6.28 -25.13 5.89
C PHE A 18 -7.72 -24.79 6.32
N GLY A 19 -8.68 -25.70 6.11
CA GLY A 19 -10.08 -25.44 6.44
C GLY A 19 -10.73 -24.43 5.50
N ALA A 20 -11.69 -23.68 6.06
CA ALA A 20 -12.37 -22.58 5.37
C ALA A 20 -11.72 -21.24 5.72
N LEU A 21 -11.92 -20.23 4.86
CA LEU A 21 -11.55 -18.86 5.18
C LEU A 21 -12.37 -18.38 6.40
N PRO A 22 -11.76 -17.69 7.38
CA PRO A 22 -12.51 -17.05 8.45
C PRO A 22 -13.52 -16.03 7.93
N GLU A 23 -14.47 -15.65 8.78
CA GLU A 23 -15.36 -14.53 8.48
C GLU A 23 -14.56 -13.26 8.23
N ARG A 24 -15.06 -12.42 7.32
CA ARG A 24 -14.42 -11.16 6.98
C ARG A 24 -14.53 -10.21 8.17
N VAL A 25 -13.42 -9.57 8.52
CA VAL A 25 -13.39 -8.49 9.52
C VAL A 25 -14.23 -7.32 9.01
N VAL A 26 -15.08 -6.76 9.87
CA VAL A 26 -15.90 -5.58 9.55
C VAL A 26 -14.98 -4.39 9.29
N PHE A 27 -15.38 -3.51 8.36
CA PHE A 27 -14.50 -2.44 7.89
C PHE A 27 -14.09 -1.49 9.03
N GLU A 28 -15.01 -1.28 9.97
CA GLU A 28 -14.85 -0.44 11.16
C GLU A 28 -13.71 -0.92 12.06
N ASP A 29 -13.45 -2.23 12.10
CA ASP A 29 -12.36 -2.83 12.89
C ASP A 29 -11.02 -2.83 12.14
N MET A 30 -11.01 -2.44 10.85
CA MET A 30 -9.81 -2.37 10.02
C MET A 30 -9.15 -0.99 9.99
N VAL A 31 -9.77 0.01 10.64
CA VAL A 31 -9.33 1.41 10.61
C VAL A 31 -9.03 1.93 12.03
N GLU A 32 -8.06 2.82 12.15
CA GLU A 32 -7.72 3.49 13.41
C GLU A 32 -7.60 5.00 13.17
N GLU A 33 -8.15 5.81 14.08
CA GLU A 33 -7.95 7.25 14.07
C GLU A 33 -6.53 7.59 14.57
N LYS A 34 -5.78 8.33 13.77
CA LYS A 34 -4.47 8.84 14.15
C LYS A 34 -4.50 10.36 14.26
N ALA A 35 -4.09 10.87 15.43
CA ALA A 35 -3.92 12.31 15.61
C ALA A 35 -2.91 12.86 14.59
N VAL A 36 -3.25 13.99 13.98
CA VAL A 36 -2.33 14.74 13.14
C VAL A 36 -1.19 15.23 14.03
N LEU A 37 0.06 14.91 13.67
CA LEU A 37 1.23 15.46 14.36
C LEU A 37 1.20 16.99 14.27
N PRO A 38 1.71 17.72 15.27
CA PRO A 38 1.81 19.16 15.20
C PRO A 38 2.49 19.56 13.89
N THR A 39 1.88 20.49 13.14
CA THR A 39 2.45 20.98 11.89
C THR A 39 3.86 21.48 12.16
N TYR A 40 4.84 20.96 11.42
CA TYR A 40 6.21 21.42 11.54
C TYR A 40 6.28 22.86 11.02
N PRO A 41 6.62 23.86 11.84
CA PRO A 41 6.49 25.27 11.44
C PRO A 41 7.38 25.65 10.25
N ALA A 42 8.48 24.90 10.00
CA ALA A 42 9.33 25.13 8.84
C ALA A 42 8.81 24.47 7.54
N ALA A 43 7.75 23.67 7.60
CA ALA A 43 7.08 23.11 6.41
C ALA A 43 6.02 24.08 5.84
N ASP A 44 5.48 24.98 6.67
CA ASP A 44 4.43 25.92 6.27
C ASP A 44 4.97 27.16 5.53
N THR A 45 6.27 27.44 5.64
CA THR A 45 6.93 28.48 4.86
C THR A 45 7.46 27.87 3.56
N LEU A 46 6.62 27.87 2.52
CA LEU A 46 7.05 27.53 1.16
C LEU A 46 8.14 28.52 0.71
N ASP A 47 9.39 28.06 0.71
CA ASP A 47 10.51 28.80 0.12
C ASP A 47 10.72 28.31 -1.34
N PRO A 48 10.32 29.10 -2.35
CA PRO A 48 10.46 28.72 -3.75
C PRO A 48 11.92 28.57 -4.18
N ASP A 49 12.84 29.33 -3.58
CA ASP A 49 14.27 29.26 -3.91
C ASP A 49 14.87 27.95 -3.40
N ALA A 50 14.51 27.55 -2.17
CA ALA A 50 14.91 26.25 -1.63
C ALA A 50 14.33 25.07 -2.44
N LEU A 51 13.13 25.21 -3.00
CA LEU A 51 12.54 24.19 -3.88
C LEU A 51 13.25 24.10 -5.22
N ALA A 52 13.61 25.23 -5.83
CA ALA A 52 14.36 25.27 -7.08
C ALA A 52 15.70 24.54 -6.95
N ILE A 53 16.39 24.68 -5.81
CA ILE A 53 17.62 23.94 -5.51
C ILE A 53 17.34 22.44 -5.36
N ARG A 54 16.35 22.06 -4.53
CA ARG A 54 16.02 20.65 -4.24
C ARG A 54 15.60 19.86 -5.48
N PHE A 55 14.91 20.50 -6.42
CA PHE A 55 14.38 19.85 -7.62
C PHE A 55 15.14 20.18 -8.90
N SER A 56 16.32 20.81 -8.79
CA SER A 56 17.16 21.19 -9.94
C SER A 56 17.52 20.01 -10.85
N CYS A 57 17.97 18.88 -10.29
CA CYS A 57 18.27 17.68 -11.08
C CYS A 57 17.03 17.12 -11.77
N LEU A 58 15.89 17.08 -11.08
CA LEU A 58 14.63 16.62 -11.65
C LEU A 58 14.17 17.53 -12.80
N ALA A 59 14.32 18.84 -12.67
CA ALA A 59 14.02 19.79 -13.73
C ALA A 59 14.93 19.55 -14.95
N ALA A 60 16.22 19.31 -14.74
CA ALA A 60 17.16 18.98 -15.80
C ALA A 60 16.81 17.65 -16.50
N ASP A 61 16.42 16.62 -15.75
CA ASP A 61 15.98 15.32 -16.31
C ASP A 61 14.71 15.46 -17.16
N LEU A 62 13.85 16.42 -16.82
CA LEU A 62 12.60 16.71 -17.53
C LEU A 62 12.76 17.77 -18.65
N GLY A 63 13.92 18.41 -18.76
CA GLY A 63 14.19 19.46 -19.74
C GLY A 63 13.46 20.80 -19.48
N LEU A 64 13.18 21.12 -18.22
CA LEU A 64 12.55 22.37 -17.76
C LEU A 64 13.57 23.50 -17.51
#